data_AF-A0A6G3BMT2-F1
#
_entry.id   AF-A0A6G3BMT2-F1
#
_cell.length_a   1.000
_cell.length_b   1.000
_cell.length_c   1.000
_cell.angle_alpha   90.00
_cell.angle_beta   90.00
_cell.angle_gamma   90.00
#
_symmetry.space_group_name_H-M   'P 1'
#
loop_
_entity.id
_entity.type
_entity.pdbx_description
1 polymer ?
#
loop_
_entity_poly.entity_id
_entity_poly.type
_entity_poly.pdbx_seq_one_letter_code
_entity_poly.pdbx_strand_id
1 'polypeptide(L)'
;MKRQAAELGRIRTGYSRPNPDPTKGNIPVKSKTFVLTSHSRDYVAAAAELYGGKVEQWTPQRQSVAQWRVITKATEMQAILPAGDPLSQSYEMWTGGGCARRCDGITDSVSGSPCVCLAKYGEDWHERKPDQVCRPTSRIGVFLADMPDLGVWRLETKSYYAADALAGGLDTVLQATGGKGLLPVRMWIEQRTAVRNGKTKQFQVVMLVPALPKLRHALSGPISTAAALDPASLDRPAIEAAPAEPINYRDEAIKCRTSEQVLQLWQRARAEGHADDHVLRDDLKRIADDIGKGIDTQTGEDHGDDEQGPDDEGVYDGEVIEDGEQDDEPPATYPPASWPAAAVPGGGR
;
A
#
# COMPACT_ATOMS: atom_id res chain seq x y z
N MET A 1 -23.08 -14.23 -8.19
CA MET A 1 -22.33 -12.98 -8.42
C MET A 1 -20.87 -13.22 -8.06
N LYS A 2 -19.94 -13.21 -9.03
CA LYS A 2 -18.50 -13.36 -8.74
C LYS A 2 -17.99 -12.04 -8.15
N ARG A 3 -17.59 -12.05 -6.88
CA ARG A 3 -16.88 -10.93 -6.26
C ARG A 3 -15.43 -11.00 -6.74
N GLN A 4 -14.99 -10.04 -7.55
CA GLN A 4 -13.63 -9.98 -8.06
C GLN A 4 -13.06 -8.60 -7.74
N ALA A 5 -11.88 -8.57 -7.14
CA ALA A 5 -11.14 -7.32 -6.93
C ALA A 5 -10.78 -6.70 -8.30
N ALA A 6 -10.72 -5.37 -8.37
CA ALA A 6 -10.34 -4.67 -9.59
C ALA A 6 -8.93 -5.08 -10.05
N GLU A 7 -8.76 -5.46 -11.32
CA GLU A 7 -7.44 -5.77 -11.91
C GLU A 7 -6.81 -4.46 -12.39
N LEU A 8 -5.84 -3.92 -11.64
CA LEU A 8 -5.13 -2.68 -11.98
C LEU A 8 -4.16 -2.88 -13.15
N GLY A 9 -3.61 -4.08 -13.27
CA GLY A 9 -2.67 -4.43 -14.31
C GLY A 9 -2.18 -5.86 -14.24
N ARG A 10 -1.19 -6.16 -15.07
CA ARG A 10 -0.59 -7.50 -15.20
C ARG A 10 0.91 -7.43 -15.02
N ILE A 11 1.44 -8.43 -14.31
CA ILE A 11 2.86 -8.67 -14.15
C ILE A 11 3.25 -9.79 -15.10
N ARG A 12 4.27 -9.55 -15.92
CA ARG A 12 4.75 -10.50 -16.92
C ARG A 12 6.24 -10.74 -16.75
N THR A 13 6.68 -11.89 -17.23
CA THR A 13 8.07 -12.35 -17.11
C THR A 13 8.85 -12.23 -18.43
N GLY A 14 8.24 -11.64 -19.45
CA GLY A 14 8.83 -11.47 -20.77
C GLY A 14 8.06 -10.49 -21.62
N TYR A 15 8.66 -10.09 -22.74
CA TYR A 15 8.09 -9.16 -23.71
C TYR A 15 8.37 -9.65 -25.12
N SER A 16 7.75 -9.05 -26.12
CA SER A 16 8.04 -9.35 -27.53
C SER A 16 8.74 -8.16 -28.18
N ARG A 17 9.73 -8.44 -29.02
CA ARG A 17 10.39 -7.45 -29.88
C ARG A 17 9.99 -7.66 -31.35
N PRO A 18 9.95 -6.60 -32.17
CA PRO A 18 9.74 -6.74 -33.61
C PRO A 18 10.77 -7.69 -34.23
N ASN A 19 10.33 -8.46 -35.22
CA ASN A 19 11.24 -9.27 -36.01
C ASN A 19 11.95 -8.35 -37.03
N PRO A 20 13.28 -8.46 -37.22
CA PRO A 20 13.96 -7.74 -38.29
C PRO A 20 13.37 -8.04 -39.68
N ASP A 21 12.83 -9.24 -39.86
CA ASP A 21 12.10 -9.65 -41.05
C ASP A 21 10.60 -9.34 -40.88
N PRO A 22 10.04 -8.35 -41.61
CA PRO A 22 8.65 -7.90 -41.43
C PRO A 22 7.61 -8.95 -41.84
N THR A 23 8.02 -10.00 -42.57
CA THR A 23 7.12 -11.11 -42.93
C THR A 23 6.91 -12.10 -41.79
N LYS A 24 7.72 -12.01 -40.72
CA LYS A 24 7.68 -12.92 -39.58
C LYS A 24 7.11 -12.24 -38.34
N GLY A 25 6.46 -13.04 -37.50
CA GLY A 25 5.90 -12.57 -36.24
C GLY A 25 6.97 -12.09 -35.24
N ASN A 26 6.54 -11.27 -34.28
CA ASN A 26 7.38 -10.75 -33.20
C ASN A 26 8.12 -11.87 -32.45
N ILE A 27 9.36 -11.58 -32.06
CA ILE A 27 10.24 -12.52 -31.37
C ILE A 27 9.98 -12.40 -29.86
N PRO A 28 9.60 -13.49 -29.17
CA PRO A 28 9.47 -13.48 -27.72
C PRO A 28 10.84 -13.36 -27.06
N VAL A 29 10.94 -12.52 -26.04
CA VAL A 29 12.14 -12.23 -25.26
C VAL A 29 11.86 -12.51 -23.79
N LYS A 30 12.73 -13.31 -23.17
CA LYS A 30 12.72 -13.54 -21.73
C LYS A 30 13.28 -12.32 -21.03
N SER A 31 12.57 -11.82 -20.03
CA SER A 31 13.02 -10.66 -19.26
C SER A 31 13.80 -11.12 -18.02
N LYS A 32 14.81 -10.34 -17.64
CA LYS A 32 15.52 -10.54 -16.36
C LYS A 32 14.74 -9.98 -15.17
N THR A 33 13.90 -8.98 -15.44
CA THR A 33 13.05 -8.25 -14.49
C THR A 33 11.60 -8.33 -14.93
N PHE A 34 10.65 -7.95 -14.07
CA PHE A 34 9.25 -8.00 -14.45
C PHE A 34 8.88 -6.92 -15.48
N VAL A 35 7.81 -7.19 -16.22
CA VAL A 35 7.19 -6.24 -17.13
C VAL A 35 5.77 -5.98 -16.62
N LEU A 36 5.52 -4.75 -16.15
CA LEU A 36 4.19 -4.33 -15.70
C LEU A 36 3.44 -3.71 -16.88
N THR A 37 2.18 -4.10 -17.04
CA THR A 37 1.30 -3.57 -18.09
C THR A 37 -0.07 -3.22 -17.56
N SER A 38 -0.63 -2.10 -18.01
CA SER A 38 -2.00 -1.68 -17.70
C SER A 38 -2.62 -0.90 -18.87
N HIS A 39 -3.94 -0.75 -18.86
CA HIS A 39 -4.63 0.21 -19.72
C HIS A 39 -4.43 1.65 -19.23
N SER A 40 -4.22 1.85 -17.92
CA SER A 40 -3.91 3.16 -17.35
C SER A 40 -2.43 3.47 -17.53
N ARG A 41 -2.14 4.66 -18.06
CA ARG A 41 -0.78 5.18 -18.15
C ARG A 41 -0.22 5.48 -16.75
N ASP A 42 -1.06 5.97 -15.86
CA ASP A 42 -0.65 6.47 -14.54
C ASP A 42 -0.14 5.33 -13.65
N TYR A 43 -0.79 4.16 -13.71
CA TYR A 43 -0.28 2.96 -13.04
C TYR A 43 1.08 2.52 -13.59
N VAL A 44 1.29 2.61 -14.90
CA VAL A 44 2.57 2.23 -15.49
C VAL A 44 3.65 3.26 -15.19
N ALA A 45 3.29 4.54 -15.06
CA ALA A 45 4.19 5.61 -14.64
C ALA A 45 4.61 5.45 -13.18
N ALA A 46 3.68 5.19 -12.26
CA ALA A 46 3.98 4.89 -10.86
C ALA A 46 4.89 3.66 -10.73
N ALA A 47 4.63 2.60 -11.50
CA ALA A 47 5.51 1.43 -11.54
C ALA A 47 6.92 1.76 -12.06
N ALA A 48 7.04 2.67 -13.03
CA ALA A 48 8.32 3.11 -13.57
C ALA A 48 9.11 3.98 -12.57
N GLU A 49 8.42 4.77 -11.76
CA GLU A 49 9.02 5.55 -10.67
C GLU A 49 9.55 4.63 -9.57
N LEU A 50 8.74 3.68 -9.09
CA LEU A 50 9.10 2.77 -8.00
C LEU A 50 10.17 1.76 -8.39
N TYR A 51 10.02 1.12 -9.55
CA TYR A 51 10.88 -0.02 -9.96
C TYR A 51 11.90 0.35 -11.04
N GLY A 52 11.94 1.62 -11.44
CA GLY A 52 12.70 2.09 -12.59
C GLY A 52 12.17 1.56 -13.93
N GLY A 53 12.63 2.15 -15.03
CA GLY A 53 12.30 1.69 -16.37
C GLY A 53 11.92 2.85 -17.28
N LYS A 54 11.33 2.55 -18.43
CA LYS A 54 10.74 3.55 -19.33
C LYS A 54 9.31 3.14 -19.64
N VAL A 55 8.40 4.10 -19.50
CA VAL A 55 7.00 3.92 -19.88
C VAL A 55 6.90 3.92 -21.40
N GLU A 56 6.28 2.89 -21.95
CA GLU A 56 6.10 2.72 -23.39
C GLU A 56 4.65 2.42 -23.70
N GLN A 57 4.10 3.06 -24.73
CA GLN A 57 2.85 2.60 -25.32
C GLN A 57 3.14 1.35 -26.14
N TRP A 58 2.31 0.33 -25.97
CA TRP A 58 2.52 -0.97 -26.58
C TRP A 58 1.20 -1.71 -26.74
N THR A 59 1.01 -2.33 -27.91
CA THR A 59 -0.16 -3.15 -28.18
C THR A 59 0.16 -4.64 -27.99
N PRO A 60 -0.56 -5.36 -27.12
CA PRO A 60 -0.41 -6.80 -26.98
C PRO A 60 -0.59 -7.55 -28.29
N GLN A 61 0.23 -8.59 -28.48
CA GLN A 61 0.10 -9.43 -29.67
C GLN A 61 -1.31 -10.04 -29.72
N ARG A 62 -1.96 -9.97 -30.88
CA ARG A 62 -3.34 -10.44 -31.10
C ARG A 62 -4.41 -9.65 -30.32
N GLN A 63 -4.10 -8.43 -29.90
CA GLN A 63 -5.09 -7.48 -29.38
C GLN A 63 -5.08 -6.21 -30.24
N SER A 64 -6.24 -5.55 -30.34
CA SER A 64 -6.41 -4.29 -31.08
C SER A 64 -6.21 -3.05 -30.21
N VAL A 65 -6.29 -3.20 -28.89
CA VAL A 65 -6.27 -2.08 -27.94
C VAL A 65 -4.84 -1.83 -27.47
N ALA A 66 -4.36 -0.60 -27.68
CA ALA A 66 -3.08 -0.17 -27.15
C ALA A 66 -3.13 -0.11 -25.62
N GLN A 67 -2.04 -0.53 -24.99
CA GLN A 67 -1.84 -0.50 -23.55
C GLN A 67 -0.54 0.25 -23.24
N TRP A 68 -0.27 0.42 -21.95
CA TRP A 68 1.01 0.92 -21.46
C TRP A 68 1.79 -0.22 -20.83
N ARG A 69 3.12 -0.15 -20.96
CA ARG A 69 4.04 -1.08 -20.32
C ARG A 69 5.26 -0.38 -19.76
N VAL A 70 5.86 -1.00 -18.75
CA VAL A 70 7.21 -0.70 -18.29
C VAL A 70 7.96 -2.01 -18.10
N ILE A 71 9.17 -2.08 -18.65
CA ILE A 71 10.14 -3.14 -18.31
C ILE A 71 10.94 -2.58 -17.14
N THR A 72 10.82 -3.20 -15.97
CA THR A 72 11.41 -2.63 -14.74
C THR A 72 12.92 -2.81 -14.70
N LYS A 73 13.60 -2.00 -13.88
CA LYS A 73 15.02 -2.19 -13.57
C LYS A 73 15.21 -3.00 -12.29
N ALA A 74 14.26 -2.94 -11.36
CA ALA A 74 14.28 -3.71 -10.12
C ALA A 74 14.25 -5.22 -10.40
N THR A 75 15.20 -5.95 -9.80
CA THR A 75 15.28 -7.42 -9.86
C THR A 75 14.32 -8.11 -8.93
N GLU A 76 13.87 -7.42 -7.89
CA GLU A 76 12.95 -7.90 -6.87
C GLU A 76 11.79 -6.90 -6.71
N MET A 77 10.61 -7.40 -6.38
CA MET A 77 9.44 -6.62 -6.00
C MET A 77 8.90 -7.11 -4.66
N GLN A 78 8.47 -6.18 -3.82
CA GLN A 78 7.65 -6.48 -2.66
C GLN A 78 6.18 -6.49 -3.09
N ALA A 79 5.46 -7.51 -2.64
CA ALA A 79 4.06 -7.68 -2.91
C ALA A 79 3.35 -8.24 -1.68
N ILE A 80 2.03 -8.17 -1.67
CA ILE A 80 1.19 -8.73 -0.62
C ILE A 80 0.22 -9.71 -1.25
N LEU A 81 0.19 -10.93 -0.74
CA LEU A 81 -0.80 -11.92 -1.14
C LEU A 81 -2.11 -11.67 -0.39
N PRO A 82 -3.26 -11.74 -1.08
CA PRO A 82 -4.55 -11.71 -0.42
C PRO A 82 -4.75 -12.98 0.44
N ALA A 83 -5.67 -12.89 1.40
CA ALA A 83 -6.05 -14.04 2.21
C ALA A 83 -6.70 -15.14 1.35
N GLY A 84 -6.52 -16.40 1.76
CA GLY A 84 -6.99 -17.57 1.02
C GLY A 84 -5.97 -18.06 -0.01
N ASP A 85 -6.43 -18.84 -1.00
CA ASP A 85 -5.58 -19.31 -2.09
C ASP A 85 -5.62 -18.31 -3.26
N PRO A 86 -4.56 -17.51 -3.49
CA PRO A 86 -4.49 -16.57 -4.59
C PRO A 86 -4.16 -17.22 -5.93
N LEU A 87 -3.85 -18.53 -5.96
CA LEU A 87 -3.39 -19.23 -7.14
C LEU A 87 -4.54 -19.87 -7.89
N SER A 88 -4.60 -19.58 -9.18
CA SER A 88 -5.44 -20.26 -10.14
C SER A 88 -4.54 -20.96 -11.15
N GLN A 89 -4.51 -22.29 -11.11
CA GLN A 89 -3.83 -23.12 -12.11
C GLN A 89 -4.82 -23.93 -12.93
N SER A 90 -4.58 -24.00 -14.23
CA SER A 90 -5.29 -24.91 -15.13
C SER A 90 -4.47 -25.17 -16.40
N TYR A 91 -4.73 -26.30 -17.04
CA TYR A 91 -4.22 -26.63 -18.35
C TYR A 91 -5.15 -26.05 -19.42
N GLU A 92 -4.74 -24.96 -20.04
CA GLU A 92 -5.57 -24.17 -20.96
C GLU A 92 -5.13 -24.29 -22.41
N MET A 93 -6.08 -24.56 -23.30
CA MET A 93 -5.86 -24.47 -24.75
C MET A 93 -6.59 -23.24 -25.30
N TRP A 94 -5.83 -22.26 -25.76
CA TRP A 94 -6.37 -21.03 -26.35
C TRP A 94 -6.32 -21.09 -27.87
N THR A 95 -7.44 -20.79 -28.52
CA THR A 95 -7.56 -20.61 -29.97
C THR A 95 -7.93 -19.16 -30.28
N GLY A 96 -8.07 -18.81 -31.58
CA GLY A 96 -8.57 -17.49 -31.97
C GLY A 96 -9.97 -17.17 -31.44
N GLY A 97 -10.78 -18.19 -31.14
CA GLY A 97 -12.12 -18.07 -30.58
C GLY A 97 -12.18 -18.04 -29.05
N GLY A 98 -11.05 -18.06 -28.34
CA GLY A 98 -10.99 -18.04 -26.88
C GLY A 98 -10.44 -19.33 -26.27
N CYS A 99 -10.83 -19.59 -25.02
CA CYS A 99 -10.39 -20.77 -24.28
C CYS A 99 -11.18 -22.00 -24.74
N ALA A 100 -10.58 -22.81 -25.59
CA ALA A 100 -11.20 -24.02 -26.14
C ALA A 100 -11.22 -25.17 -25.14
N ARG A 101 -10.26 -25.21 -24.20
CA ARG A 101 -10.18 -26.21 -23.13
C ARG A 101 -9.59 -25.60 -21.87
N ARG A 102 -10.10 -25.98 -20.71
CA ARG A 102 -9.54 -25.64 -19.39
C ARG A 102 -9.66 -26.85 -18.48
N CYS A 103 -8.56 -27.57 -18.36
CA CYS A 103 -8.46 -28.81 -17.63
C CYS A 103 -7.81 -28.61 -16.25
N ASP A 104 -8.34 -29.25 -15.21
CA ASP A 104 -7.78 -29.26 -13.84
C ASP A 104 -6.82 -30.44 -13.58
N GLY A 105 -6.59 -31.27 -14.60
CA GLY A 105 -5.83 -32.53 -14.52
C GLY A 105 -6.72 -33.76 -14.62
N ILE A 106 -8.01 -33.63 -14.31
CA ILE A 106 -9.01 -34.70 -14.35
C ILE A 106 -10.10 -34.38 -15.38
N THR A 107 -10.69 -33.19 -15.29
CA THR A 107 -11.84 -32.76 -16.10
C THR A 107 -11.55 -31.44 -16.83
N ASP A 108 -12.02 -31.34 -18.08
CA ASP A 108 -12.10 -30.10 -18.84
C ASP A 108 -13.39 -29.34 -18.51
N SER A 109 -13.26 -28.24 -17.78
CA SER A 109 -14.36 -27.38 -17.37
C SER A 109 -15.11 -26.69 -18.52
N VAL A 110 -14.53 -26.61 -19.73
CA VAL A 110 -15.19 -26.01 -20.90
C VAL A 110 -16.11 -27.01 -21.60
N SER A 111 -15.66 -28.26 -21.73
CA SER A 111 -16.39 -29.31 -22.46
C SER A 111 -17.14 -30.30 -21.55
N GLY A 112 -16.86 -30.31 -20.25
CA GLY A 112 -17.35 -31.29 -19.28
C GLY A 112 -16.75 -32.70 -19.44
N SER A 113 -15.78 -32.87 -20.34
CA SER A 113 -15.17 -34.17 -20.66
C SER A 113 -13.87 -34.40 -19.89
N PRO A 114 -13.36 -35.64 -19.81
CA PRO A 114 -12.04 -35.91 -19.23
C PRO A 114 -10.91 -35.14 -19.92
N CYS A 115 -9.85 -34.85 -19.17
CA CYS A 115 -8.68 -34.14 -19.67
C CYS A 115 -7.95 -34.89 -20.79
N VAL A 116 -8.12 -34.41 -22.03
CA VAL A 116 -7.58 -35.10 -23.24
C VAL A 116 -6.06 -34.95 -23.40
N CYS A 117 -5.47 -33.86 -22.92
CA CYS A 117 -4.07 -33.55 -23.22
C CYS A 117 -3.08 -34.52 -22.58
N LEU A 118 -3.25 -34.84 -21.29
CA LEU A 118 -2.44 -35.85 -20.61
C LEU A 118 -2.73 -37.25 -21.17
N ALA A 119 -4.01 -37.61 -21.31
CA ALA A 119 -4.42 -38.93 -21.80
C ALA A 119 -3.89 -39.24 -23.21
N LYS A 120 -3.82 -38.24 -24.10
CA LYS A 120 -3.39 -38.42 -25.50
C LYS A 120 -1.87 -38.43 -25.66
N TYR A 121 -1.14 -37.65 -24.87
CA TYR A 121 0.29 -37.39 -25.13
C TYR A 121 1.23 -37.88 -24.01
N GLY A 122 0.70 -38.46 -22.92
CA GLY A 122 1.49 -38.94 -21.79
C GLY A 122 2.09 -37.82 -20.96
N GLU A 123 2.97 -38.13 -20.01
CA GLU A 123 3.54 -37.17 -19.05
C GLU A 123 4.33 -36.02 -19.71
N ASP A 124 4.95 -36.27 -20.86
CA ASP A 124 5.73 -35.30 -21.63
C ASP A 124 4.86 -34.42 -22.56
N TRP A 125 3.53 -34.40 -22.38
CA TRP A 125 2.63 -33.59 -23.19
C TRP A 125 3.05 -32.11 -23.22
N HIS A 126 3.64 -31.60 -22.14
CA HIS A 126 4.09 -30.22 -21.97
C HIS A 126 5.23 -29.82 -22.93
N GLU A 127 5.92 -30.80 -23.54
CA GLU A 127 6.98 -30.56 -24.53
C GLU A 127 6.46 -30.32 -25.95
N ARG A 128 5.17 -30.60 -26.20
CA ARG A 128 4.55 -30.44 -27.51
C ARG A 128 4.35 -28.97 -27.87
N LYS A 129 4.05 -28.73 -29.15
CA LYS A 129 3.84 -27.36 -29.64
C LYS A 129 2.58 -26.74 -29.01
N PRO A 130 2.58 -25.42 -28.73
CA PRO A 130 1.47 -24.70 -28.08
C PRO A 130 0.08 -24.90 -28.69
N ASP A 131 0.01 -25.20 -29.98
CA ASP A 131 -1.20 -25.40 -30.77
C ASP A 131 -1.76 -26.82 -30.67
N GLN A 132 -1.00 -27.76 -30.09
CA GLN A 132 -1.36 -29.17 -30.01
C GLN A 132 -1.82 -29.62 -28.61
N VAL A 133 -1.46 -28.86 -27.58
CA VAL A 133 -1.65 -29.24 -26.17
C VAL A 133 -2.12 -28.08 -25.29
N CYS A 134 -2.80 -28.45 -24.20
CA CYS A 134 -3.33 -27.57 -23.18
C CYS A 134 -2.17 -27.04 -22.31
N ARG A 135 -1.81 -25.76 -22.35
CA ARG A 135 -0.64 -25.26 -21.61
C ARG A 135 -0.90 -25.08 -20.12
N PRO A 136 0.07 -25.40 -19.25
CA PRO A 136 -0.05 -25.08 -17.83
C PRO A 136 -0.09 -23.56 -17.71
N THR A 137 -1.18 -23.04 -17.16
CA THR A 137 -1.39 -21.61 -17.00
C THR A 137 -1.65 -21.32 -15.53
N SER A 138 -0.69 -20.65 -14.89
CA SER A 138 -0.77 -20.26 -13.49
C SER A 138 -0.96 -18.75 -13.40
N ARG A 139 -1.93 -18.35 -12.58
CA ARG A 139 -2.27 -16.95 -12.32
C ARG A 139 -2.29 -16.71 -10.82
N ILE A 140 -1.60 -15.67 -10.38
CA ILE A 140 -1.64 -15.20 -8.99
C ILE A 140 -2.03 -13.74 -8.98
N GLY A 141 -2.99 -13.39 -8.12
CA GLY A 141 -3.30 -12.01 -7.78
C GLY A 141 -2.46 -11.55 -6.60
N VAL A 142 -1.74 -10.44 -6.77
CA VAL A 142 -0.98 -9.79 -5.69
C VAL A 142 -1.39 -8.33 -5.57
N PHE A 143 -1.27 -7.76 -4.38
CA PHE A 143 -1.25 -6.31 -4.18
C PHE A 143 0.20 -5.84 -4.24
N LEU A 144 0.43 -4.68 -4.84
CA LEU A 144 1.73 -4.01 -4.80
C LEU A 144 1.57 -2.82 -3.86
N ALA A 145 2.15 -2.89 -2.66
CA ALA A 145 1.81 -2.01 -1.54
C ALA A 145 2.08 -0.53 -1.83
N ASP A 146 3.14 -0.24 -2.58
CA ASP A 146 3.56 1.13 -2.92
C ASP A 146 2.87 1.67 -4.18
N MET A 147 2.02 0.87 -4.83
CA MET A 147 1.28 1.30 -6.01
C MET A 147 -0.01 2.04 -5.61
N PRO A 148 -0.45 3.02 -6.42
CA PRO A 148 -1.71 3.72 -6.16
C PRO A 148 -2.92 2.80 -6.35
N ASP A 149 -4.00 3.12 -5.64
CA ASP A 149 -5.30 2.45 -5.60
C ASP A 149 -5.31 1.02 -5.03
N LEU A 150 -6.46 0.66 -4.45
CA LEU A 150 -6.69 -0.68 -3.94
C LEU A 150 -7.13 -1.61 -5.07
N GLY A 151 -6.21 -2.45 -5.56
CA GLY A 151 -6.55 -3.46 -6.56
C GLY A 151 -5.42 -4.44 -6.85
N VAL A 152 -5.75 -5.48 -7.61
CA VAL A 152 -4.89 -6.64 -7.83
C VAL A 152 -4.07 -6.47 -9.11
N TRP A 153 -2.78 -6.77 -8.99
CA TRP A 153 -1.89 -7.03 -10.10
C TRP A 153 -1.82 -8.52 -10.36
N ARG A 154 -2.14 -8.94 -11.59
CA ARG A 154 -2.14 -10.36 -11.93
C ARG A 154 -0.81 -10.77 -12.55
N LEU A 155 -0.07 -11.63 -11.85
CA LEU A 155 1.03 -12.39 -12.42
C LEU A 155 0.48 -13.57 -13.23
N GLU A 156 0.92 -13.73 -14.48
CA GLU A 156 0.57 -14.89 -15.31
C GLU A 156 1.83 -15.56 -15.86
N THR A 157 1.90 -16.89 -15.75
CA THR A 157 2.91 -17.72 -16.42
C THR A 157 2.27 -18.88 -17.16
N LYS A 158 2.85 -19.21 -18.32
CA LYS A 158 2.46 -20.36 -19.16
C LYS A 158 3.55 -21.44 -19.25
N SER A 159 4.57 -21.32 -18.41
CA SER A 159 5.72 -22.23 -18.38
C SER A 159 5.44 -23.36 -17.42
N TYR A 160 5.66 -24.60 -17.86
CA TYR A 160 5.49 -25.81 -17.04
C TYR A 160 6.32 -25.74 -15.75
N TYR A 161 7.64 -25.55 -15.87
CA TYR A 161 8.52 -25.46 -14.70
C TYR A 161 8.25 -24.24 -13.81
N ALA A 162 7.72 -23.16 -14.39
CA ALA A 162 7.36 -21.98 -13.59
C ALA A 162 6.08 -22.22 -12.81
N ALA A 163 5.14 -23.02 -13.34
CA ALA A 163 3.90 -23.37 -12.65
C ALA A 163 4.18 -24.18 -11.37
N ASP A 164 5.06 -25.18 -11.47
CA ASP A 164 5.43 -26.04 -10.33
C ASP A 164 6.17 -25.25 -9.25
N ALA A 165 7.16 -24.46 -9.64
CA ALA A 165 7.93 -23.66 -8.68
C ALA A 165 7.08 -22.57 -8.01
N LEU A 166 6.13 -21.99 -8.74
CA LEU A 166 5.20 -21.00 -8.20
C LEU A 166 4.22 -21.65 -7.20
N ALA A 167 3.72 -22.85 -7.50
CA ALA A 167 2.89 -23.62 -6.58
C ALA A 167 3.66 -23.96 -5.29
N GLY A 168 4.87 -24.51 -5.40
CA GLY A 168 5.69 -24.85 -4.23
C GLY A 168 6.07 -23.63 -3.38
N GLY A 169 6.35 -22.48 -4.02
CA GLY A 169 6.59 -21.22 -3.31
C GLY A 169 5.34 -20.76 -2.54
N LEU A 170 4.17 -20.82 -3.16
CA LEU A 170 2.91 -20.47 -2.50
C LEU A 170 2.53 -21.45 -1.38
N ASP A 171 2.70 -22.74 -1.57
CA ASP A 171 2.43 -23.75 -0.53
C ASP A 171 3.29 -23.50 0.70
N THR A 172 4.58 -23.18 0.51
CA THR A 172 5.49 -22.82 1.61
C THR A 172 4.98 -21.59 2.37
N VAL A 173 4.54 -20.58 1.62
CA VAL A 173 4.00 -19.31 2.11
C VAL A 173 2.67 -19.52 2.87
N LEU A 174 1.77 -20.35 2.35
CA LEU A 174 0.48 -20.67 2.97
C LEU A 174 0.64 -21.56 4.21
N GLN A 175 1.53 -22.56 4.17
CA GLN A 175 1.85 -23.41 5.32
C GLN A 175 2.43 -22.59 6.47
N ALA A 176 3.29 -21.62 6.17
CA ALA A 176 3.88 -20.75 7.18
C ALA A 176 2.84 -19.86 7.89
N THR A 177 1.70 -19.56 7.27
CA THR A 177 0.72 -18.58 7.79
C THR A 177 -0.65 -19.17 8.10
N GLY A 178 -0.85 -20.46 7.82
CA GLY A 178 -2.16 -21.09 7.88
C GLY A 178 -3.16 -20.54 6.87
N GLY A 179 -2.70 -19.84 5.82
CA GLY A 179 -3.52 -19.24 4.76
C GLY A 179 -4.41 -18.08 5.24
N LYS A 180 -4.14 -17.51 6.41
CA LYS A 180 -4.94 -16.43 7.02
C LYS A 180 -4.20 -15.10 6.95
N GLY A 181 -4.96 -14.04 6.62
CA GLY A 181 -4.45 -12.67 6.61
C GLY A 181 -3.75 -12.29 5.30
N LEU A 182 -3.29 -11.03 5.27
CA LEU A 182 -2.46 -10.51 4.18
C LEU A 182 -1.01 -10.91 4.43
N LEU A 183 -0.33 -11.41 3.39
CA LEU A 183 1.01 -11.97 3.55
C LEU A 183 2.03 -11.23 2.69
N PRO A 184 2.99 -10.53 3.31
CA PRO A 184 4.04 -9.86 2.57
C PRO A 184 5.01 -10.89 1.97
N VAL A 185 5.32 -10.70 0.70
CA VAL A 185 6.20 -11.58 -0.08
C VAL A 185 7.18 -10.76 -0.90
N ARG A 186 8.35 -11.34 -1.13
CA ARG A 186 9.31 -10.89 -2.14
C ARG A 186 9.18 -11.79 -3.35
N MET A 187 9.22 -11.17 -4.52
CA MET A 187 9.18 -11.89 -5.80
C MET A 187 10.25 -11.42 -6.76
N TRP A 188 10.87 -12.36 -7.47
CA TRP A 188 11.87 -12.10 -8.51
C TRP A 188 11.85 -13.16 -9.60
N ILE A 189 12.52 -12.88 -10.72
CA ILE A 189 12.68 -13.84 -11.83
C ILE A 189 14.04 -14.53 -11.70
N GLU A 190 14.03 -15.85 -11.61
CA GLU A 190 15.24 -16.68 -11.66
C GLU A 190 15.35 -17.37 -13.03
N GLN A 191 16.52 -17.29 -13.66
CA GLN A 191 16.81 -17.99 -14.91
C GLN A 191 17.49 -19.32 -14.58
N ARG A 192 16.84 -20.43 -14.92
CA ARG A 192 17.34 -21.78 -14.69
C ARG A 192 17.64 -22.50 -16.00
N THR A 193 18.50 -23.51 -15.92
CA THR A 193 18.85 -24.37 -17.03
C THR A 193 18.63 -25.82 -16.66
N ALA A 194 18.01 -26.60 -17.53
CA ALA A 194 17.93 -28.05 -17.41
C ALA A 194 18.45 -28.70 -18.68
N VAL A 195 19.21 -29.79 -18.52
CA VAL A 195 19.66 -30.64 -19.63
C VAL A 195 18.69 -31.81 -19.73
N ARG A 196 17.99 -31.92 -20.85
CA ARG A 196 17.09 -33.04 -21.16
C ARG A 196 17.33 -33.50 -22.59
N ASN A 197 17.41 -34.81 -22.81
CA ASN A 197 17.65 -35.39 -24.14
C ASN A 197 18.89 -34.78 -24.85
N GLY A 198 19.96 -34.53 -24.08
CA GLY A 198 21.19 -33.91 -24.58
C GLY A 198 21.08 -32.42 -24.97
N LYS A 199 19.92 -31.77 -24.73
CA LYS A 199 19.70 -30.35 -25.04
C LYS A 199 19.53 -29.54 -23.77
N THR A 200 20.31 -28.47 -23.65
CA THR A 200 20.16 -27.49 -22.57
C THR A 200 18.99 -26.56 -22.88
N LYS A 201 17.91 -26.67 -22.11
CA LYS A 201 16.78 -25.74 -22.14
C LYS A 201 16.94 -24.73 -21.00
N GLN A 202 16.96 -23.44 -21.34
CA GLN A 202 16.84 -22.37 -20.36
C GLN A 202 15.36 -22.09 -20.13
N PHE A 203 14.95 -21.82 -18.89
CA PHE A 203 13.59 -21.43 -18.53
C PHE A 203 13.62 -20.43 -17.38
N GLN A 204 12.56 -19.63 -17.29
CA GLN A 204 12.43 -18.62 -16.24
C GLN A 204 11.39 -19.10 -15.23
N VAL A 205 11.69 -18.88 -13.96
CA VAL A 205 10.84 -19.20 -12.82
C VAL A 205 10.59 -17.91 -12.06
N VAL A 206 9.38 -17.76 -11.54
CA VAL A 206 9.09 -16.70 -10.56
C VAL A 206 9.27 -17.30 -9.18
N MET A 207 10.20 -16.74 -8.43
CA MET A 207 10.36 -17.07 -7.02
C MET A 207 9.41 -16.20 -6.21
N LEU A 208 8.76 -16.82 -5.24
CA LEU A 208 7.82 -16.18 -4.32
C LEU A 208 8.18 -16.67 -2.91
N VAL A 209 8.63 -15.76 -2.05
CA VAL A 209 9.12 -16.10 -0.71
C VAL A 209 8.55 -15.12 0.32
N PRO A 210 8.20 -15.56 1.54
CA PRO A 210 7.75 -14.64 2.59
C PRO A 210 8.76 -13.51 2.84
N ALA A 211 8.27 -12.28 2.91
CA ALA A 211 9.06 -11.11 3.25
C ALA A 211 9.09 -10.92 4.77
N LEU A 212 9.78 -11.82 5.48
CA LEU A 212 9.86 -11.79 6.94
C LEU A 212 11.29 -11.50 7.39
N PRO A 213 11.51 -10.70 8.44
CA PRO A 213 12.85 -10.48 8.98
C PRO A 213 13.49 -11.77 9.48
N LYS A 214 12.70 -12.66 10.09
CA LYS A 214 13.16 -13.92 10.69
C LYS A 214 12.10 -15.01 10.53
N LEU A 215 12.55 -16.24 10.25
CA LEU A 215 11.67 -17.40 10.05
C LEU A 215 10.73 -17.66 11.23
N ARG A 216 11.21 -17.44 12.47
CA ARG A 216 10.39 -17.60 13.69
C ARG A 216 9.10 -16.78 13.67
N HIS A 217 9.10 -15.64 12.98
CA HIS A 217 7.92 -14.78 12.85
C HIS A 217 6.83 -15.46 12.02
N ALA A 218 7.20 -16.25 11.00
CA ALA A 218 6.27 -17.09 10.27
C ALA A 218 5.66 -18.16 11.20
N LEU A 219 6.48 -18.75 12.07
CA LEU A 219 6.04 -19.82 12.98
C LEU A 219 5.23 -19.31 14.19
N SER A 220 5.20 -18.00 14.42
CA SER A 220 4.57 -17.38 15.60
C SER A 220 3.06 -17.13 15.46
N GLY A 221 2.49 -17.38 14.28
CA GLY A 221 1.07 -17.21 14.00
C GLY A 221 0.77 -16.18 12.90
N PRO A 222 -0.52 -15.85 12.67
CA PRO A 222 -0.92 -14.92 11.63
C PRO A 222 -0.32 -13.52 11.83
N ILE A 223 0.18 -12.92 10.75
CA ILE A 223 0.80 -11.59 10.76
C ILE A 223 -0.29 -10.53 10.67
N SER A 224 -0.16 -9.44 11.43
CA SER A 224 -1.07 -8.30 11.35
C SER A 224 -0.90 -7.54 10.01
N THR A 225 -1.94 -6.82 9.58
CA THR A 225 -1.85 -5.99 8.35
C THR A 225 -0.78 -4.91 8.45
N ALA A 226 -0.58 -4.32 9.63
CA ALA A 226 0.50 -3.35 9.88
C ALA A 226 1.88 -3.98 9.65
N ALA A 227 2.10 -5.20 10.18
CA ALA A 227 3.33 -5.94 9.96
C ALA A 227 3.47 -6.45 8.51
N ALA A 228 2.37 -6.61 7.77
CA ALA A 228 2.42 -6.92 6.34
C ALA A 228 2.87 -5.72 5.49
N LEU A 229 2.54 -4.50 5.90
CA LEU A 229 2.95 -3.27 5.21
C LEU A 229 4.39 -2.87 5.57
N ASP A 230 4.79 -3.10 6.82
CA ASP A 230 6.16 -2.92 7.28
C ASP A 230 6.65 -4.17 8.01
N PRO A 231 7.22 -5.16 7.30
CA PRO A 231 7.75 -6.36 7.93
C PRO A 231 8.88 -6.09 8.93
N ALA A 232 9.60 -4.98 8.79
CA ALA A 232 10.68 -4.62 9.71
C ALA A 232 10.13 -4.26 11.11
N SER A 233 8.85 -3.89 11.22
CA SER A 233 8.17 -3.67 12.51
C SER A 233 8.16 -4.92 13.40
N LEU A 234 8.21 -6.13 12.84
CA LEU A 234 8.22 -7.40 13.60
C LEU A 234 9.45 -7.58 14.50
N ASP A 235 10.52 -6.83 14.24
CA ASP A 235 11.75 -6.85 15.05
C ASP A 235 11.86 -5.65 16.00
N ARG A 236 10.94 -4.69 15.94
CA ARG A 236 10.93 -3.54 16.85
C ARG A 236 10.20 -3.90 18.14
N PRO A 237 10.82 -3.75 19.33
CA PRO A 237 10.08 -3.86 20.57
C PRO A 237 8.98 -2.79 20.57
N ALA A 238 7.75 -3.20 20.87
CA ALA A 238 6.66 -2.25 21.06
C ALA A 238 7.03 -1.36 22.24
N ILE A 239 7.32 -0.09 21.97
CA ILE A 239 7.44 0.93 23.03
C ILE A 239 5.99 1.23 23.42
N GLU A 240 5.61 0.92 24.66
CA GLU A 240 4.33 1.39 25.20
C GLU A 240 4.26 2.91 25.02
N ALA A 241 3.13 3.40 24.49
CA ALA A 241 2.87 4.83 24.45
C ALA A 241 3.01 5.36 25.89
N ALA A 242 3.79 6.42 26.06
CA ALA A 242 3.94 7.05 27.36
C ALA A 242 2.54 7.30 27.94
N PRO A 243 2.27 6.90 29.20
CA PRO A 243 1.00 7.24 29.83
C PRO A 243 0.81 8.76 29.72
N ALA A 244 -0.41 9.19 29.40
CA ALA A 244 -0.73 10.60 29.31
C ALA A 244 -0.19 11.30 30.57
N GLU A 245 0.67 12.30 30.39
CA GLU A 245 1.23 13.04 31.51
C GLU A 245 0.08 13.54 32.39
N PRO A 246 0.17 13.38 33.72
CA PRO A 246 -0.86 13.90 34.61
C PRO A 246 -1.00 15.41 34.38
N ILE A 247 -2.25 15.86 34.18
CA ILE A 247 -2.56 17.26 33.91
C ILE A 247 -2.01 18.12 35.05
N ASN A 248 -1.09 19.04 34.74
CA ASN A 248 -0.62 20.02 35.71
C ASN A 248 -1.60 21.20 35.78
N TYR A 249 -2.51 21.13 36.74
CA TYR A 249 -3.54 22.13 36.99
C TYR A 249 -2.99 23.54 37.22
N ARG A 250 -1.76 23.68 37.71
CA ARG A 250 -1.13 25.00 37.90
C ARG A 250 -0.80 25.66 36.56
N ASP A 251 -0.25 24.89 35.62
CA ASP A 251 0.13 25.39 34.28
C ASP A 251 -1.08 25.75 33.42
N GLU A 252 -2.21 25.07 33.63
CA GLU A 252 -3.48 25.45 32.99
C GLU A 252 -4.08 26.71 33.61
N ALA A 253 -3.93 26.91 34.93
CA ALA A 253 -4.46 28.07 35.61
C ALA A 253 -3.79 29.38 35.18
N ILE A 254 -2.47 29.33 34.94
CA ILE A 254 -1.68 30.47 34.40
C ILE A 254 -2.18 30.89 33.01
N LYS A 255 -2.91 30.02 32.30
CA LYS A 255 -3.47 30.33 30.97
C LYS A 255 -4.91 30.86 31.03
N CYS A 256 -5.54 30.88 32.21
CA CYS A 256 -6.88 31.40 32.37
C CYS A 256 -6.90 32.93 32.25
N ARG A 257 -7.90 33.46 31.55
CA ARG A 257 -8.09 34.91 31.36
C ARG A 257 -9.14 35.50 32.30
N THR A 258 -9.91 34.66 32.99
CA THR A 258 -10.94 35.09 33.92
C THR A 258 -10.91 34.24 35.18
N SER A 259 -11.33 34.81 36.31
CA SER A 259 -11.48 34.10 37.58
C SER A 259 -12.48 32.93 37.49
N GLU A 260 -13.49 33.04 36.63
CA GLU A 260 -14.46 31.98 36.37
C GLU A 260 -13.81 30.73 35.71
N GLN A 261 -12.85 30.93 34.81
CA GLN A 261 -12.10 29.82 34.20
C GLN A 261 -11.24 29.07 35.24
N VAL A 262 -10.64 29.81 36.18
CA VAL A 262 -9.87 29.20 37.29
C VAL A 262 -10.79 28.40 38.23
N LEU A 263 -12.01 28.87 38.46
CA LEU A 263 -13.01 28.13 39.24
C LEU A 263 -13.46 26.84 38.54
N GLN A 264 -13.66 26.86 37.23
CA GLN A 264 -13.98 25.64 36.45
C GLN A 264 -12.83 24.63 36.50
N LEU A 265 -11.58 25.10 36.42
CA LEU A 265 -10.39 24.28 36.55
C LEU A 265 -10.28 23.62 37.93
N TRP A 266 -10.59 24.36 39.00
CA TRP A 266 -10.67 23.82 40.37
C TRP A 266 -11.78 22.77 40.51
N GLN A 267 -12.95 22.98 39.91
CA GLN A 267 -14.03 21.99 39.94
C GLN A 267 -13.63 20.69 39.23
N ARG A 268 -12.89 20.79 38.12
CA ARG A 268 -12.33 19.63 37.42
C ARG A 268 -11.29 18.90 38.27
N ALA A 269 -10.34 19.62 38.86
CA ALA A 269 -9.36 19.06 39.79
C ALA A 269 -10.04 18.33 40.96
N ARG A 270 -11.11 18.90 41.50
CA ARG A 270 -11.91 18.31 42.58
C ARG A 270 -12.64 17.04 42.14
N ALA A 271 -13.19 17.01 40.92
CA ALA A 271 -13.86 15.84 40.37
C ALA A 271 -12.89 14.67 40.14
N GLU A 272 -11.64 14.97 39.81
CA GLU A 272 -10.55 13.99 39.63
C GLU A 272 -9.86 13.58 40.94
N GLY A 273 -10.30 14.11 42.09
CA GLY A 273 -9.79 13.72 43.40
C GLY A 273 -8.55 14.50 43.87
N HIS A 274 -8.16 15.57 43.18
CA HIS A 274 -7.04 16.44 43.55
C HIS A 274 -7.45 17.56 44.54
N ALA A 275 -8.61 17.43 45.18
CA ALA A 275 -9.22 18.45 46.05
C ALA A 275 -8.47 18.66 47.38
N ASP A 276 -7.73 17.66 47.84
CA ASP A 276 -7.03 17.67 49.12
C ASP A 276 -5.62 18.28 49.03
N ASP A 277 -5.18 18.66 47.83
CA ASP A 277 -3.92 19.37 47.62
C ASP A 277 -4.06 20.85 48.01
N HIS A 278 -3.67 21.13 49.26
CA HIS A 278 -3.65 22.48 49.82
C HIS A 278 -2.77 23.45 49.01
N VAL A 279 -1.69 22.98 48.41
CA VAL A 279 -0.77 23.81 47.61
C VAL A 279 -1.46 24.22 46.31
N LEU A 280 -2.07 23.26 45.61
CA LEU A 280 -2.83 23.54 44.39
C LEU A 280 -3.97 24.53 44.66
N ARG A 281 -4.73 24.32 45.74
CA ARG A 281 -5.84 25.22 46.10
C ARG A 281 -5.37 26.65 46.33
N ASP A 282 -4.25 26.81 47.04
CA ASP A 282 -3.73 28.13 47.38
C ASP A 282 -3.09 28.82 46.16
N ASP A 283 -2.45 28.05 45.26
CA ASP A 283 -1.95 28.54 43.97
C ASP A 283 -3.08 29.02 43.05
N LEU A 284 -4.16 28.26 42.92
CA LEU A 284 -5.32 28.65 42.09
C LEU A 284 -6.02 29.90 42.65
N LYS A 285 -6.11 30.03 43.98
CA LYS A 285 -6.65 31.25 44.61
C LYS A 285 -5.79 32.47 44.29
N ARG A 286 -4.47 32.36 44.40
CA ARG A 286 -3.56 33.46 44.06
C ARG A 286 -3.72 33.88 42.60
N ILE A 287 -3.76 32.92 41.68
CA ILE A 287 -3.98 33.18 40.24
C ILE A 287 -5.34 33.85 39.99
N ALA A 288 -6.41 33.42 40.68
CA ALA A 288 -7.73 34.05 40.55
C ALA A 288 -7.77 35.49 41.10
N ASP A 289 -7.07 35.74 42.21
CA ASP A 289 -6.93 37.08 42.80
C ASP A 289 -6.10 38.01 41.93
N ASP A 290 -5.03 37.51 41.31
CA ASP A 290 -4.17 38.27 40.40
C ASP A 290 -4.94 38.67 39.12
N ILE A 291 -5.69 37.73 38.53
CA ILE A 291 -6.61 38.04 37.40
C ILE A 291 -7.67 39.06 37.84
N GLY A 292 -8.21 38.94 39.06
CA GLY A 292 -9.20 39.87 39.62
C GLY A 292 -8.68 41.29 39.84
N LYS A 293 -7.35 41.44 39.98
CA LYS A 293 -6.66 42.73 40.11
C LYS A 293 -6.17 43.30 38.77
N GLY A 294 -6.39 42.59 37.65
CA GLY A 294 -5.90 43.01 36.34
C GLY A 294 -4.43 42.70 36.08
N ILE A 295 -3.82 41.83 36.90
CA ILE A 295 -2.43 41.38 36.74
C ILE A 295 -2.42 40.22 35.75
N ASP A 296 -1.60 40.32 34.69
CA ASP A 296 -1.40 39.21 33.77
C ASP A 296 -0.63 38.08 34.47
N THR A 297 -1.26 36.92 34.59
CA THR A 297 -0.69 35.77 35.32
C THR A 297 0.41 35.05 34.54
N GLN A 298 0.65 35.40 33.28
CA GLN A 298 1.77 34.88 32.48
C GLN A 298 3.04 35.71 32.63
N THR A 299 2.91 37.03 32.76
CA THR A 299 4.02 38.00 32.73
C THR A 299 4.27 38.67 34.09
N GLY A 300 3.25 38.71 34.96
CA GLY A 300 3.30 39.37 36.27
C GLY A 300 3.18 40.90 36.20
N GLU A 301 2.80 41.44 35.04
CA GLU A 301 2.66 42.88 34.81
C GLU A 301 1.26 43.36 35.25
N ASP A 302 1.23 44.50 35.95
CA ASP A 302 0.01 45.19 36.39
C ASP A 302 -0.41 46.17 35.29
N HIS A 303 -1.59 45.95 34.68
CA HIS A 303 -2.15 46.86 33.69
C HIS A 303 -3.13 47.89 34.30
N GLY A 304 -3.03 48.15 35.61
CA GLY A 304 -3.80 49.17 36.30
C GLY A 304 -3.54 50.59 35.77
N ASP A 305 -4.53 51.14 35.06
CA ASP A 305 -4.78 52.56 34.78
C ASP A 305 -3.55 53.44 34.44
N ASP A 306 -2.95 53.22 33.26
CA ASP A 306 -2.35 54.31 32.49
C ASP A 306 -3.39 54.84 31.49
N GLU A 307 -4.39 55.57 31.99
CA GLU A 307 -5.03 56.60 31.17
C GLU A 307 -4.00 57.70 30.92
N GLN A 308 -3.11 57.50 29.95
CA GLN A 308 -2.47 58.61 29.25
C GLN A 308 -3.54 59.28 28.40
N GLY A 309 -4.34 60.11 29.06
CA GLY A 309 -5.08 61.16 28.39
C GLY A 309 -4.09 62.05 27.61
N PRO A 310 -4.51 62.60 26.46
CA PRO A 310 -3.67 63.51 25.68
C PRO A 310 -3.19 64.66 26.57
N ASP A 311 -1.94 65.09 26.38
CA ASP A 311 -1.50 66.36 26.92
C ASP A 311 -2.27 67.52 26.26
N ASP A 312 -2.13 68.74 26.80
CA ASP A 312 -2.91 69.93 26.42
C ASP A 312 -2.80 70.33 24.92
N GLU A 313 -2.04 69.58 24.10
CA GLU A 313 -1.90 69.79 22.66
C GLU A 313 -2.40 68.61 21.78
N GLY A 314 -2.95 67.54 22.35
CA GLY A 314 -3.72 66.53 21.61
C GLY A 314 -2.89 65.64 20.67
N VAL A 315 -1.63 65.35 21.01
CA VAL A 315 -0.74 64.50 20.20
C VAL A 315 -0.51 63.16 20.89
N TYR A 316 -0.69 62.06 20.15
CA TYR A 316 -0.30 60.72 20.59
C TYR A 316 1.11 60.42 20.07
N ASP A 317 2.02 59.99 20.95
CA ASP A 317 3.33 59.48 20.55
C ASP A 317 3.18 58.07 19.95
N GLY A 318 3.01 58.02 18.63
CA GLY A 318 3.09 56.79 17.86
C GLY A 318 4.52 56.51 17.42
N GLU A 319 5.07 55.37 17.83
CA GLU A 319 6.34 54.85 17.33
C GLU A 319 6.22 54.54 15.83
N VAL A 320 7.07 55.17 15.02
CA VAL A 320 7.12 55.01 13.56
C VAL A 320 7.93 53.76 13.22
N ILE A 321 7.27 52.74 12.66
CA ILE A 321 7.93 51.60 12.01
C ILE A 321 7.95 51.86 10.51
N GLU A 322 9.14 51.85 9.92
CA GLU A 322 9.39 52.08 8.49
C GLU A 322 8.93 50.88 7.65
N ASP A 323 7.99 51.13 6.73
CA ASP A 323 7.53 50.15 5.73
C ASP A 323 8.53 50.08 4.55
N GLY A 324 9.21 48.94 4.44
CA GLY A 324 9.98 48.54 3.25
C GLY A 324 9.15 47.66 2.31
N GLU A 325 9.19 48.02 1.03
CA GLU A 325 8.41 47.54 -0.12
C GLU A 325 8.23 46.02 -0.27
N GLN A 326 7.02 45.67 -0.70
CA GLN A 326 6.47 44.35 -1.01
C GLN A 326 6.01 44.34 -2.47
N ASP A 327 6.45 43.36 -3.26
CA ASP A 327 5.89 42.85 -4.54
C ASP A 327 6.56 41.44 -4.71
N ASP A 328 5.96 40.29 -5.00
CA ASP A 328 4.65 39.86 -5.52
C ASP A 328 4.43 38.38 -5.10
N GLU A 329 3.29 38.02 -4.49
CA GLU A 329 2.83 36.62 -4.38
C GLU A 329 1.32 36.54 -4.69
N PRO A 330 0.86 35.64 -5.59
CA PRO A 330 -0.53 35.61 -6.06
C PRO A 330 -1.50 34.92 -5.08
N PRO A 331 -2.81 35.22 -5.15
CA PRO A 331 -3.77 34.85 -4.11
C PRO A 331 -4.16 33.37 -4.13
N ALA A 332 -3.95 32.68 -3.01
CA ALA A 332 -4.53 31.37 -2.72
C ALA A 332 -5.92 31.55 -2.08
N THR A 333 -6.97 31.51 -2.90
CA THR A 333 -8.35 31.27 -2.42
C THR A 333 -8.74 29.82 -2.77
N TYR A 334 -8.70 28.94 -1.77
CA TYR A 334 -9.43 27.68 -1.78
C TYR A 334 -10.39 27.65 -0.58
N PRO A 335 -11.69 27.38 -0.77
CA PRO A 335 -12.62 27.23 0.35
C PRO A 335 -12.30 25.94 1.15
N PRO A 336 -12.61 25.89 2.46
CA PRO A 336 -12.33 24.73 3.28
C PRO A 336 -13.08 23.49 2.78
N ALA A 337 -12.34 22.41 2.53
CA ALA A 337 -12.88 21.12 2.14
C ALA A 337 -13.70 20.51 3.31
N SER A 338 -15.03 20.54 3.18
CA SER A 338 -15.92 19.74 4.01
C SER A 338 -15.90 18.29 3.50
N TRP A 339 -15.39 17.37 4.32
CA TRP A 339 -15.43 15.93 4.05
C TRP A 339 -16.89 15.41 4.11
N PRO A 340 -17.36 14.60 3.14
CA PRO A 340 -18.67 13.97 3.24
C PRO A 340 -18.65 12.86 4.31
N ALA A 341 -19.75 12.76 5.07
CA ALA A 341 -19.93 11.77 6.12
C ALA A 341 -19.84 10.33 5.60
N ALA A 342 -19.13 9.47 6.34
CA ALA A 342 -18.97 8.05 6.06
C ALA A 342 -20.34 7.32 6.00
N ALA A 343 -20.52 6.49 4.97
CA ALA A 343 -21.72 5.69 4.79
C ALA A 343 -21.82 4.60 5.88
N VAL A 344 -22.94 4.60 6.61
CA VAL A 344 -23.30 3.56 7.57
C VAL A 344 -23.77 2.31 6.80
N PRO A 345 -23.30 1.10 7.13
CA PRO A 345 -23.78 -0.13 6.49
C PRO A 345 -25.24 -0.38 6.88
N GLY A 346 -26.13 -0.32 5.90
CA GLY A 346 -27.54 -0.65 6.07
C GLY A 346 -27.75 -2.12 6.41
N GLY A 347 -28.41 -2.38 7.54
CA GLY A 347 -28.99 -3.67 7.85
C GLY A 347 -30.23 -3.93 7.00
N GLY A 348 -30.19 -4.99 6.21
CA GLY A 348 -31.34 -5.51 5.46
C GLY A 348 -31.64 -6.94 5.90
N ARG A 349 -32.88 -7.17 6.35
CA ARG A 349 -33.49 -8.48 6.62
C ARG A 349 -33.72 -9.29 5.36
#